data_AF-A0A1H2EQJ6-F1
#
_entry.id   AF-A0A1H2EQJ6-F1
#
_cell.length_a   1.000
_cell.length_b   1.000
_cell.length_c   1.000
_cell.angle_alpha   90.00
_cell.angle_beta   90.00
_cell.angle_gamma   90.00
#
_symmetry.space_group_name_H-M   'P 1'
#
loop_
_entity.id
_entity.type
_entity.pdbx_description
1 polymer ?
#
loop_
_entity_poly.entity_id
_entity_poly.type
_entity_poly.pdbx_seq_one_letter_code
_entity_poly.pdbx_strand_id
1 'polypeptide(L)' 'MRSKKDCLRDGLAPTVQQGADFIERCVTDEYKLKCIESWREKFGDGLADGINAELMARESKKVKK' A
#
# COMPACT_ATOMS: atom_id res chain seq x y z
N MET A 1 20.08 -13.67 -2.54
CA MET A 1 19.28 -13.23 -1.36
C MET A 1 18.62 -11.91 -1.76
N ARG A 2 17.30 -11.73 -1.91
CA ARG A 2 16.13 -12.04 -1.08
C ARG A 2 14.92 -12.29 -2.01
N SER A 3 14.19 -13.37 -1.81
CA SER A 3 12.99 -13.76 -2.57
C SER A 3 11.87 -12.72 -2.43
N LYS A 4 11.52 -12.02 -3.52
CA LYS A 4 10.37 -11.12 -3.64
C LYS A 4 9.08 -11.91 -3.95
N LYS A 5 8.79 -12.96 -3.18
CA LYS A 5 7.69 -13.89 -3.50
C LYS A 5 6.98 -14.42 -2.25
N ASP A 6 6.66 -13.54 -1.30
CA ASP A 6 5.95 -13.91 -0.07
C ASP A 6 5.04 -12.78 0.48
N CYS A 7 4.35 -12.03 -0.39
CA CYS A 7 3.36 -11.04 0.07
C CYS A 7 1.91 -11.31 -0.40
N LEU A 8 1.67 -12.43 -1.07
CA LEU A 8 0.33 -12.89 -1.46
C LEU A 8 0.19 -14.40 -1.23
N ARG A 9 0.67 -14.87 -0.09
CA ARG A 9 0.44 -16.25 0.33
C ARG A 9 -1.00 -16.30 0.86
N ASP A 10 -1.89 -16.88 0.04
CA ASP A 10 -3.18 -17.44 0.42
C ASP A 10 -4.13 -16.52 1.20
N GLY A 11 -4.93 -15.71 0.51
CA GLY A 11 -6.22 -15.20 1.02
C GLY A 11 -6.20 -14.21 2.19
N LEU A 12 -5.04 -13.85 2.73
CA LEU A 12 -4.91 -12.85 3.80
C LEU A 12 -4.74 -11.46 3.22
N ALA A 13 -5.66 -10.56 3.60
CA ALA A 13 -5.51 -9.15 3.34
C ALA A 13 -4.21 -8.63 3.97
N PRO A 14 -3.33 -7.96 3.20
CA PRO A 14 -2.16 -7.31 3.76
C PRO A 14 -2.59 -6.24 4.77
N THR A 15 -1.77 -6.00 5.79
CA THR A 15 -2.04 -4.91 6.74
C THR A 15 -1.83 -3.55 6.10
N VAL A 16 -2.45 -2.51 6.67
CA VAL A 16 -2.28 -1.11 6.23
C VAL A 16 -0.80 -0.73 6.05
N GLN A 17 0.05 -1.14 7.00
CA GLN A 17 1.49 -0.87 6.96
C GLN A 17 2.22 -1.56 5.80
N GLN A 18 1.87 -2.82 5.54
CA GLN A 18 2.45 -3.58 4.43
C GLN A 18 1.99 -3.04 3.09
N GLY A 19 0.73 -2.60 2.99
CA GLY A 19 0.21 -1.92 1.82
C GLY A 19 0.89 -0.60 1.55
N ALA A 20 1.02 0.24 2.57
CA ALA A 20 1.73 1.50 2.44
C ALA A 20 3.21 1.30 2.06
N ASP A 21 3.92 0.32 2.64
CA ASP A 21 5.31 -0.02 2.22
C ASP A 21 5.38 -0.50 0.76
N PHE A 22 4.42 -1.32 0.33
CA PHE A 22 4.35 -1.80 -1.05
C PHE A 22 4.13 -0.65 -2.04
N ILE A 23 3.16 0.22 -1.75
CA ILE A 23 2.80 1.36 -2.60
C ILE A 23 3.89 2.43 -2.56
N GLU A 24 4.56 2.63 -1.43
CA GLU A 24 5.71 3.55 -1.33
C GLU A 24 6.91 3.06 -2.18
N ARG A 25 7.04 1.74 -2.38
CA ARG A 25 8.04 1.16 -3.28
C ARG A 25 7.67 1.23 -4.75
N CYS A 26 6.43 1.59 -5.10
CA CYS A 26 6.03 1.79 -6.48
C CYS A 26 6.63 3.08 -7.04
N VAL A 27 7.12 3.00 -8.29
CA VAL A 27 7.92 4.04 -8.92
C VAL A 27 7.08 5.24 -9.38
N THR A 28 5.85 5.00 -9.82
CA THR A 28 4.97 6.03 -10.40
C THR A 28 3.68 6.17 -9.61
N ASP A 29 3.21 7.42 -9.50
CA ASP A 29 1.99 7.77 -8.78
C ASP A 29 0.75 7.10 -9.39
N GLU A 30 0.70 7.01 -10.72
CA GLU A 30 -0.36 6.29 -11.45
C GLU A 30 -0.46 4.82 -11.04
N TYR A 31 0.66 4.15 -10.76
CA TYR A 31 0.65 2.77 -10.28
C TYR A 31 0.17 2.67 -8.83
N LYS A 32 0.43 3.70 -8.01
CA LYS A 32 -0.05 3.75 -6.62
C LYS A 32 -1.57 3.82 -6.59
N LEU A 33 -2.17 4.71 -7.38
CA LEU A 33 -3.62 4.85 -7.49
C LEU A 33 -4.27 3.53 -7.95
N LYS A 34 -3.74 2.91 -9.01
CA LYS A 34 -4.23 1.60 -9.49
C LYS A 34 -4.11 0.50 -8.44
N CYS A 35 -3.05 0.50 -7.62
CA CYS A 35 -2.92 -0.46 -6.52
C CYS A 35 -3.99 -0.24 -5.45
N ILE A 36 -4.25 1.01 -5.05
CA ILE A 36 -5.29 1.33 -4.06
C ILE A 36 -6.66 0.90 -4.57
N GLU A 37 -6.99 1.18 -5.83
CA GLU A 37 -8.24 0.74 -6.46
C GLU A 37 -8.36 -0.79 -6.50
N SER A 38 -7.31 -1.49 -6.96
CA SER A 38 -7.29 -2.96 -6.97
C SER A 38 -7.45 -3.57 -5.58
N TRP A 39 -6.96 -2.90 -4.54
CA TRP A 39 -7.06 -3.37 -3.16
C TRP A 39 -8.45 -3.08 -2.59
N ARG A 40 -9.06 -1.95 -2.97
CA ARG A 40 -10.44 -1.62 -2.66
C ARG A 40 -11.40 -2.68 -3.19
N GLU A 41 -11.21 -3.13 -4.43
CA GLU A 41 -12.03 -4.19 -5.03
C GLU A 41 -11.81 -5.56 -4.38
N LYS A 42 -10.59 -5.86 -3.92
CA LYS A 42 -10.24 -7.18 -3.37
C LYS A 42 -10.50 -7.34 -1.88
N PHE A 43 -10.25 -6.29 -1.10
CA PHE A 43 -10.25 -6.32 0.37
C PHE A 43 -11.24 -5.35 0.99
N GLY A 44 -11.87 -4.48 0.18
CA GLY A 44 -12.84 -3.49 0.61
C GLY A 44 -12.23 -2.12 0.91
N ASP A 45 -13.12 -1.14 1.04
CA ASP A 45 -12.79 0.27 1.27
C ASP A 45 -11.95 0.51 2.52
N GLY A 46 -12.18 -0.24 3.60
CA GLY A 46 -11.51 -0.01 4.89
C GLY A 46 -10.00 -0.21 4.82
N LEU A 47 -9.53 -1.19 4.04
CA LEU A 47 -8.09 -1.41 3.87
C LEU A 47 -7.46 -0.32 2.98
N ALA A 48 -8.14 0.02 1.88
CA ALA A 48 -7.68 1.04 0.94
C ALA A 48 -7.59 2.42 1.62
N ASP A 49 -8.59 2.79 2.41
CA ASP A 49 -8.61 4.06 3.16
C ASP A 49 -7.48 4.12 4.20
N GLY A 50 -7.27 3.05 4.97
CA GLY A 50 -6.17 2.97 5.93
C GLY A 50 -4.79 3.14 5.28
N ILE A 51 -4.58 2.51 4.11
CA ILE A 51 -3.32 2.63 3.36
C ILE A 51 -3.13 4.05 2.85
N ASN A 52 -4.18 4.65 2.30
CA ASN A 52 -4.13 6.03 1.82
C ASN A 52 -3.83 7.01 2.97
N ALA A 53 -4.48 6.84 4.12
CA ALA A 53 -4.23 7.64 5.31
C ALA A 53 -2.78 7.49 5.80
N GLU A 54 -2.24 6.26 5.79
CA GLU A 54 -0.86 6.04 6.20
C GLU A 54 0.15 6.63 5.21
N LEU A 55 -0.10 6.52 3.89
CA LEU A 55 0.73 7.15 2.87
C LEU A 55 0.75 8.67 3.04
N MET A 56 -0.42 9.31 3.19
CA MET A 56 -0.55 10.75 3.44
C MET A 56 0.17 11.19 4.73
N ALA A 57 0.08 10.38 5.79
CA ALA A 57 0.79 10.64 7.04
C ALA A 57 2.32 10.56 6.86
N ARG A 58 2.82 9.64 6.02
CA ARG A 58 4.24 9.51 5.69
C ARG A 58 4.75 10.67 4.82
N GLU A 59 3.97 11.10 3.83
CA GLU A 59 4.32 12.27 3.00
C GLU A 59 4.38 13.55 3.84
N SER A 60 3.40 13.75 4.73
CA SER A 60 3.38 14.87 5.68
C SER A 60 4.59 14.87 6.63
N LYS A 61 5.13 13.69 6.96
CA LYS A 61 6.39 13.57 7.73
C LYS A 61 7.63 13.86 6.91
N LYS A 62 7.65 13.52 5.61
CA LYS A 62 8.79 13.80 4.72
C LYS A 62 8.97 15.29 4.43
N VAL A 63 7.88 16.07 4.38
CA VAL A 63 7.91 17.53 4.15
C VAL A 63 8.57 18.34 5.28
N LYS A 64 8.72 17.78 6.49
CA LYS A 64 9.33 18.47 7.64
C LYS A 64 10.85 18.25 7.79
N LYS A 65 11.55 17.80 6.75
CA LYS A 65 12.99 17.52 6.82
C LYS A 65 13.79 18.34 5.81
#